data_AF-A0A0D0A3I2-F1
#
_entry.id   AF-A0A0D0A3I2-F1
#
_cell.length_a   1.000
_cell.length_b   1.000
_cell.length_c   1.000
_cell.angle_alpha   90.00
_cell.angle_beta   90.00
_cell.angle_gamma   90.00
#
_symmetry.space_group_name_H-M   'P 1'
#
loop_
_entity.id
_entity.type
_entity.pdbx_description
1 polymer ?
#
loop_
_entity_poly.entity_id
_entity_poly.type
_entity_poly.pdbx_seq_one_letter_code
_entity_poly.pdbx_strand_id
1 'polypeptide(L)'
;MLLEKERDLESSQTEQSSQEPEAVFDALPIVWSGKISMPLESSTLQEAPVVARRVGGQILGHDSDLWKTLFPSDILRINGRMQMDSQKEPIACAFSTVEGNPMLQTFSEFLLNKNRHGLVFPWGNQPKDYHPGKALYVVPLLANHPLPDFIELMDRTLIYSLHQLARCPDLYIPRYALISILGALEGELGLGTPNPTPALSQMPNTPYELHSPPAQFSPAHSADAVPKTSSLTFTLLTELKSAQRAVRG
;
A
#
# COMPACT_ATOMS: atom_id res chain seq x y z
N MET A 1 -17.25 70.23 -22.86
CA MET A 1 -17.80 68.90 -23.21
C MET A 1 -16.67 67.92 -22.97
N LEU A 2 -16.69 67.17 -21.85
CA LEU A 2 -17.30 65.81 -21.71
C LEU A 2 -16.67 64.84 -22.72
N LEU A 3 -15.99 63.73 -22.39
CA LEU A 3 -15.78 63.01 -21.13
C LEU A 3 -14.55 62.11 -21.32
N GLU A 4 -13.74 62.05 -20.26
CA GLU A 4 -12.78 60.98 -19.95
C GLU A 4 -13.52 59.63 -19.87
N LYS A 5 -12.91 58.54 -20.39
CA LYS A 5 -13.01 57.22 -19.75
C LYS A 5 -11.94 56.28 -20.27
N GLU A 6 -10.72 56.53 -19.81
CA GLU A 6 -9.69 55.51 -19.65
C GLU A 6 -10.30 54.38 -18.81
N ARG A 7 -10.34 53.17 -19.37
CA ARG A 7 -10.59 51.95 -18.60
C ARG A 7 -9.27 51.23 -18.49
N ASP A 8 -8.58 51.53 -17.40
CA ASP A 8 -7.57 50.65 -16.83
C ASP A 8 -8.26 49.32 -16.49
N LEU A 9 -8.05 48.33 -17.35
CA LEU A 9 -8.32 46.94 -17.03
C LEU A 9 -7.21 46.50 -16.08
N GLU A 10 -7.46 46.73 -14.80
CA GLU A 10 -6.80 46.09 -13.68
C GLU A 10 -6.99 44.57 -13.82
N SER A 11 -6.08 43.94 -14.57
CA SER A 11 -5.90 42.50 -14.55
C SER A 11 -5.35 42.16 -13.17
N SER A 12 -6.24 41.92 -12.21
CA SER A 12 -5.93 41.20 -10.98
C SER A 12 -5.42 39.80 -11.34
N GLN A 13 -4.15 39.72 -11.72
CA GLN A 13 -3.37 38.49 -11.69
C GLN A 13 -3.31 38.11 -10.21
N THR A 14 -4.23 37.25 -9.82
CA THR A 14 -4.16 36.51 -8.57
C THR A 14 -2.77 35.90 -8.51
N GLU A 15 -1.93 36.43 -7.61
CA GLU A 15 -0.67 35.81 -7.20
C GLU A 15 -1.00 34.43 -6.64
N GLN A 16 -1.12 33.46 -7.53
CA GLN A 16 -1.26 32.06 -7.17
C GLN A 16 0.10 31.65 -6.62
N SER A 17 0.28 31.92 -5.33
CA SER A 17 1.47 31.60 -4.56
C SER A 17 1.92 30.20 -4.96
N SER A 18 3.14 30.09 -5.47
CA SER A 18 3.81 28.82 -5.71
C SER A 18 4.02 28.13 -4.37
N GLN A 19 2.96 27.57 -3.80
CA GLN A 19 3.08 26.68 -2.66
C GLN A 19 3.91 25.51 -3.14
N GLU A 20 5.03 25.30 -2.46
CA GLU A 20 5.91 24.17 -2.67
C GLU A 20 5.06 22.89 -2.60
N PRO A 21 5.09 22.01 -3.62
CA PRO A 21 4.24 20.80 -3.66
C PRO A 21 4.36 19.92 -2.41
N GLU A 22 5.51 19.99 -1.74
CA GLU A 22 5.75 19.43 -0.41
C GLU A 22 4.75 19.88 0.64
N ALA A 23 4.53 21.19 0.77
CA ALA A 23 3.61 21.75 1.75
C ALA A 23 2.17 21.28 1.49
N VAL A 24 1.79 21.13 0.21
CA VAL A 24 0.48 20.60 -0.18
C VAL A 24 0.34 19.14 0.23
N PHE A 25 1.39 18.33 0.03
CA PHE A 25 1.39 16.93 0.44
C PHE A 25 1.38 16.75 1.96
N ASP A 26 2.20 17.51 2.68
CA ASP A 26 2.28 17.43 4.13
C ASP A 26 1.01 17.92 4.81
N ALA A 27 0.27 18.83 4.15
CA ALA A 27 -1.06 19.27 4.57
C ALA A 27 -2.16 18.22 4.36
N LEU A 28 -1.92 17.15 3.58
CA LEU A 28 -2.90 16.06 3.47
C LEU A 28 -3.04 15.34 4.83
N PRO A 29 -4.25 14.90 5.19
CA PRO A 29 -4.48 14.25 6.47
C PRO A 29 -3.74 12.91 6.54
N ILE A 30 -3.09 12.68 7.67
CA ILE A 30 -2.47 11.39 8.00
C ILE A 30 -3.61 10.41 8.31
N VAL A 31 -3.64 9.30 7.58
CA VAL A 31 -4.67 8.25 7.74
C VAL A 31 -4.14 7.02 8.46
N TRP A 32 -2.82 6.86 8.52
CA TRP A 32 -2.15 5.80 9.26
C TRP A 32 -0.71 6.20 9.60
N SER A 33 -0.19 5.67 10.71
CA SER A 33 1.20 5.84 11.15
C SER A 33 1.70 4.50 11.67
N GLY A 34 2.93 4.15 11.31
CA GLY A 34 3.50 2.87 11.70
C GLY A 34 4.87 2.65 11.10
N LYS A 35 5.20 1.40 10.81
CA LYS A 35 6.48 0.97 10.25
C LYS A 35 6.27 0.09 9.04
N ILE A 36 7.11 0.28 8.03
CA ILE A 36 7.25 -0.70 6.94
C ILE A 36 8.47 -1.55 7.27
N SER A 37 8.36 -2.86 7.12
CA SER A 37 9.48 -3.78 7.28
C SER A 37 9.69 -4.60 6.01
N MET A 38 10.95 -4.85 5.70
CA MET A 38 11.32 -5.67 4.55
C MET A 38 12.50 -6.58 4.93
N PRO A 39 12.40 -7.90 4.67
CA PRO A 39 13.53 -8.79 4.79
C PRO A 39 14.48 -8.52 3.63
N LEU A 40 15.45 -7.65 3.86
CA LEU A 40 16.61 -7.51 2.97
C LEU A 40 17.52 -8.73 3.12
N GLU A 41 18.53 -8.89 2.27
CA GLU A 41 19.43 -10.08 2.29
C GLU A 41 20.20 -10.25 3.62
N SER A 42 20.10 -9.29 4.55
CA SER A 42 20.55 -9.40 5.94
C SER A 42 19.63 -10.28 6.80
N SER A 43 20.20 -11.03 7.73
CA SER A 43 19.44 -11.78 8.74
C SER A 43 18.57 -10.91 9.66
N THR A 44 18.87 -9.61 9.75
CA THR A 44 18.11 -8.63 10.53
C THR A 44 16.98 -8.02 9.70
N LEU A 45 15.76 -8.04 10.24
CA LEU A 45 14.61 -7.34 9.67
C LEU A 45 14.85 -5.83 9.78
N GLN A 46 14.80 -5.14 8.65
CA GLN A 46 14.95 -3.69 8.62
C GLN A 46 13.57 -3.03 8.66
N GLU A 47 13.43 -1.96 9.43
CA GLU A 47 12.18 -1.24 9.65
C GLU A 47 12.35 0.25 9.32
N ALA A 48 11.36 0.84 8.65
CA ALA A 48 11.29 2.25 8.34
C ALA A 48 10.02 2.86 8.98
N PRO A 49 10.13 3.80 9.93
CA PRO A 49 8.97 4.50 10.48
C PRO A 49 8.40 5.45 9.41
N VAL A 50 7.09 5.37 9.20
CA VAL A 50 6.38 6.10 8.15
C VAL A 50 5.01 6.57 8.60
N VAL A 51 4.51 7.58 7.90
CA VAL A 51 3.11 8.00 7.91
C VAL A 51 2.51 7.82 6.52
N ALA A 52 1.23 7.45 6.46
CA ALA A 52 0.48 7.33 5.22
C ALA A 52 -0.52 8.49 5.09
N ARG A 53 -0.60 9.07 3.90
CA ARG A 53 -1.60 10.07 3.53
C ARG A 53 -2.36 9.59 2.31
N ARG A 54 -3.69 9.77 2.30
CA ARG A 54 -4.51 9.39 1.15
C ARG A 54 -4.23 10.33 -0.02
N VAL A 55 -3.97 9.76 -1.19
CA VAL A 55 -3.62 10.48 -2.42
C VAL A 55 -4.53 10.15 -3.61
N GLY A 56 -5.47 9.22 -3.47
CA GLY A 56 -6.42 8.89 -4.54
C GLY A 56 -7.39 7.77 -4.19
N GLY A 57 -8.27 7.45 -5.14
CA GLY A 57 -9.26 6.37 -5.00
C GLY A 57 -10.48 6.75 -4.16
N GLN A 58 -11.18 5.76 -3.61
CA GLN A 58 -12.39 5.96 -2.81
C GLN A 58 -12.17 6.92 -1.64
N ILE A 59 -13.13 7.83 -1.40
CA ILE A 59 -13.07 8.79 -0.28
C ILE A 59 -13.45 8.09 1.02
N LEU A 60 -12.46 7.99 1.92
CA LEU A 60 -12.68 7.66 3.32
C LEU A 60 -12.40 8.91 4.17
N GLY A 61 -13.23 9.15 5.19
CA GLY A 61 -12.94 10.18 6.19
C GLY A 61 -11.63 9.89 6.91
N HIS A 62 -10.82 10.90 7.22
CA HIS A 62 -9.53 10.71 7.89
C HIS A 62 -9.66 10.05 9.27
N ASP A 63 -10.74 10.36 10.00
CA ASP A 63 -11.08 9.74 11.28
C ASP A 63 -11.90 8.44 11.16
N SER A 64 -12.06 7.92 9.93
CA SER A 64 -12.85 6.71 9.72
C SER A 64 -12.18 5.49 10.32
N ASP A 65 -12.92 4.72 11.12
CA ASP A 65 -12.46 3.43 11.64
C ASP A 65 -12.15 2.42 10.53
N LEU A 66 -12.64 2.65 9.30
CA LEU A 66 -12.27 1.85 8.14
C LEU A 66 -10.76 1.84 7.92
N TRP A 67 -10.02 2.91 8.22
CA TRP A 67 -8.55 2.91 8.12
C TRP A 67 -7.90 1.86 9.02
N LYS A 68 -8.45 1.61 10.20
CA LYS A 68 -7.99 0.53 11.09
C LYS A 68 -8.29 -0.86 10.52
N THR A 69 -9.29 -0.97 9.65
CA THR A 69 -9.57 -2.23 8.93
C THR A 69 -8.62 -2.44 7.74
N LEU A 70 -8.18 -1.36 7.10
CA LEU A 70 -7.21 -1.41 5.99
C LEU A 70 -5.78 -1.61 6.51
N PHE A 71 -5.49 -1.04 7.67
CA PHE A 71 -4.20 -1.12 8.37
C PHE A 71 -4.40 -1.66 9.80
N PRO A 72 -4.70 -2.96 9.95
CA PRO A 72 -4.96 -3.59 11.25
C PRO A 72 -3.73 -3.69 12.16
N SER A 73 -2.53 -3.45 11.63
CA SER A 73 -1.28 -3.44 12.39
C SER A 73 -0.52 -2.14 12.13
N ASP A 74 0.28 -1.76 13.12
CA ASP A 74 1.30 -0.72 13.05
C ASP A 74 2.54 -1.15 12.25
N ILE A 75 2.66 -2.43 11.86
CA ILE A 75 3.78 -2.95 11.07
C ILE A 75 3.28 -3.55 9.75
N LEU A 76 3.74 -2.99 8.64
CA LEU A 76 3.48 -3.48 7.29
C LEU A 76 4.71 -4.23 6.77
N ARG A 77 4.63 -5.55 6.72
CA ARG A 77 5.72 -6.40 6.26
C ARG A 77 5.59 -6.75 4.79
N ILE A 78 6.58 -6.35 3.98
CA ILE A 78 6.68 -6.69 2.56
C ILE A 78 7.13 -8.15 2.43
N ASN A 79 6.24 -9.03 1.99
CA ASN A 79 6.41 -10.49 2.01
C ASN A 79 6.39 -11.16 0.63
N GLY A 80 5.99 -10.49 -0.45
CA GLY A 80 5.73 -11.19 -1.71
C GLY A 80 5.88 -10.35 -2.97
N ARG A 81 5.56 -11.00 -4.10
CA ARG A 81 5.45 -10.45 -5.45
C ARG A 81 4.11 -10.89 -6.01
N MET A 82 3.37 -10.02 -6.66
CA MET A 82 2.13 -10.41 -7.30
C MET A 82 1.76 -9.46 -8.43
N GLN A 83 0.94 -9.97 -9.34
CA GLN A 83 0.30 -9.21 -10.39
C GLN A 83 -0.95 -8.51 -9.80
N MET A 84 -1.21 -7.29 -10.24
CA MET A 84 -2.35 -6.51 -9.77
C MET A 84 -3.64 -7.06 -10.39
N ASP A 85 -4.67 -7.30 -9.57
CA ASP A 85 -6.01 -7.64 -10.06
C ASP A 85 -6.81 -6.36 -10.32
N SER A 86 -7.32 -6.19 -11.54
CA SER A 86 -8.00 -4.95 -11.98
C SER A 86 -9.47 -4.82 -11.55
N GLN A 87 -10.03 -5.78 -10.80
CA GLN A 87 -11.47 -5.87 -10.57
C GLN A 87 -11.98 -5.15 -9.29
N LYS A 88 -11.11 -4.48 -8.54
CA LYS A 88 -11.48 -3.86 -7.26
C LYS A 88 -11.29 -2.35 -7.31
N GLU A 89 -12.18 -1.62 -6.63
CA GLU A 89 -12.01 -0.18 -6.44
C GLU A 89 -10.75 0.09 -5.61
N PRO A 90 -9.76 0.82 -6.14
CA PRO A 90 -8.52 1.06 -5.43
C PRO A 90 -8.66 2.25 -4.47
N ILE A 91 -8.01 2.15 -3.31
CA ILE A 91 -7.65 3.31 -2.47
C ILE A 91 -6.14 3.46 -2.53
N ALA A 92 -5.66 4.69 -2.77
CA ALA A 92 -4.24 4.99 -2.85
C ALA A 92 -3.77 5.83 -1.68
N CYS A 93 -2.76 5.33 -0.99
CA CYS A 93 -2.03 6.07 0.05
C CYS A 93 -0.57 6.22 -0.33
N ALA A 94 0.02 7.37 -0.04
CA ALA A 94 1.45 7.60 -0.17
C ALA A 94 2.10 7.59 1.22
N PHE A 95 3.22 6.88 1.33
CA PHE A 95 4.02 6.86 2.55
C PHE A 95 5.11 7.93 2.51
N SER A 96 5.32 8.59 3.65
CA SER A 96 6.48 9.47 3.89
C SER A 96 7.20 9.06 5.17
N THR A 97 8.50 9.32 5.23
CA THR A 97 9.31 8.98 6.40
C THR A 97 9.00 9.90 7.57
N VAL A 98 9.10 9.35 8.77
CA VAL A 98 9.20 10.14 10.01
C VAL A 98 10.69 10.39 10.24
N GLU A 99 11.09 11.65 10.49
CA GLU A 99 12.47 12.04 10.81
C GLU A 99 13.52 11.86 9.69
N GLY A 100 13.10 11.77 8.42
CA GLY A 100 14.05 11.67 7.30
C GLY A 100 14.83 10.36 7.26
N ASN A 101 14.30 9.29 7.87
CA ASN A 101 14.94 7.99 7.90
C ASN A 101 15.19 7.44 6.47
N PRO A 102 16.44 7.13 6.08
CA PRO A 102 16.77 6.71 4.71
C PRO A 102 16.28 5.30 4.36
N MET A 103 15.80 4.54 5.34
CA MET A 103 15.43 3.13 5.16
C MET A 103 14.28 2.93 4.16
N LEU A 104 13.31 3.85 4.14
CA LEU A 104 12.22 3.80 3.16
C LEU A 104 12.77 3.96 1.73
N GLN A 105 13.75 4.85 1.57
CA GLN A 105 14.45 5.03 0.31
C GLN A 105 15.20 3.75 -0.09
N THR A 106 15.93 3.13 0.85
CA THR A 106 16.60 1.84 0.60
C THR A 106 15.61 0.77 0.15
N PHE A 107 14.43 0.69 0.75
CA PHE A 107 13.40 -0.27 0.35
C PHE A 107 12.91 -0.01 -1.07
N SER A 108 12.66 1.25 -1.39
CA SER A 108 12.20 1.62 -2.73
C SER A 108 13.26 1.36 -3.80
N GLU A 109 14.51 1.74 -3.55
CA GLU A 109 15.64 1.46 -4.46
C GLU A 109 15.80 -0.04 -4.68
N PHE A 110 15.69 -0.84 -3.62
CA PHE A 110 15.74 -2.29 -3.74
C PHE A 110 14.62 -2.82 -4.65
N LEU A 111 13.38 -2.36 -4.46
CA LEU A 111 12.24 -2.77 -5.28
C LEU A 111 12.39 -2.34 -6.75
N LEU A 112 12.82 -1.09 -7.01
CA LEU A 112 13.09 -0.56 -8.35
C LEU A 112 14.23 -1.32 -9.05
N ASN A 113 15.36 -1.54 -8.36
CA ASN A 113 16.51 -2.25 -8.92
C ASN A 113 16.19 -3.71 -9.28
N LYS A 114 15.22 -4.32 -8.57
CA LYS A 114 14.72 -5.66 -8.90
C LYS A 114 13.53 -5.64 -9.86
N ASN A 115 13.11 -4.46 -10.34
CA ASN A 115 11.92 -4.21 -11.15
C ASN A 115 10.67 -4.88 -10.58
N ARG A 116 10.37 -4.60 -9.30
CA ARG A 116 9.30 -5.27 -8.54
C ARG A 116 8.49 -4.29 -7.70
N HIS A 117 7.29 -4.73 -7.36
CA HIS A 117 6.45 -4.10 -6.35
C HIS A 117 6.50 -4.92 -5.07
N GLY A 118 6.37 -4.24 -3.93
CA GLY A 118 6.17 -4.89 -2.65
C GLY A 118 4.75 -5.39 -2.52
N LEU A 119 4.57 -6.46 -1.75
CA LEU A 119 3.25 -6.99 -1.40
C LEU A 119 3.18 -7.18 0.11
N VAL A 120 2.19 -6.55 0.72
CA VAL A 120 1.91 -6.64 2.15
C VAL A 120 0.57 -7.35 2.32
N PHE A 121 0.49 -8.26 3.29
CA PHE A 121 -0.74 -8.94 3.67
C PHE A 121 -1.14 -8.49 5.08
N PRO A 122 -1.99 -7.47 5.21
CA PRO A 122 -2.29 -6.88 6.53
C PRO A 122 -2.95 -7.87 7.48
N TRP A 123 -3.68 -8.82 6.92
CA TRP A 123 -4.41 -9.88 7.64
C TRP A 123 -3.68 -11.23 7.60
N GLY A 124 -2.39 -11.24 7.25
CA GLY A 124 -1.59 -12.46 7.07
C GLY A 124 -1.79 -13.13 5.71
N ASN A 125 -1.01 -14.18 5.44
CA ASN A 125 -0.91 -14.79 4.09
C ASN A 125 -2.19 -15.48 3.59
N GLN A 126 -3.14 -15.77 4.48
CA GLN A 126 -4.42 -16.41 4.16
C GLN A 126 -5.57 -15.59 4.77
N PRO A 127 -5.81 -14.38 4.26
CA PRO A 127 -6.92 -13.58 4.75
C PRO A 127 -8.24 -14.26 4.35
N LYS A 128 -9.18 -14.35 5.29
CA LYS A 128 -10.53 -14.84 5.01
C LYS A 128 -11.29 -13.87 4.10
N ASP A 129 -12.32 -14.36 3.41
CA ASP A 129 -13.02 -13.58 2.38
C ASP A 129 -13.71 -12.32 2.87
N TYR A 130 -14.12 -12.29 4.15
CA TYR A 130 -14.75 -11.12 4.76
C TYR A 130 -13.75 -10.03 5.18
N HIS A 131 -12.44 -10.29 5.15
CA HIS A 131 -11.45 -9.27 5.52
C HIS A 131 -11.25 -8.30 4.34
N PRO A 132 -11.39 -6.99 4.59
CA PRO A 132 -11.13 -5.99 3.56
C PRO A 132 -9.65 -5.97 3.21
N GLY A 133 -9.34 -5.66 1.95
CA GLY A 133 -7.97 -5.37 1.60
C GLY A 133 -7.02 -6.54 1.85
N LYS A 134 -7.36 -7.71 1.27
CA LYS A 134 -6.56 -8.95 1.38
C LYS A 134 -5.07 -8.73 1.12
N ALA A 135 -4.74 -7.80 0.22
CA ALA A 135 -3.38 -7.41 -0.07
C ALA A 135 -3.26 -5.90 -0.28
N LEU A 136 -2.10 -5.38 0.13
CA LEU A 136 -1.61 -4.04 -0.11
C LEU A 136 -0.44 -4.14 -1.11
N TYR A 137 -0.59 -3.54 -2.28
CA TYR A 137 0.52 -3.41 -3.23
C TYR A 137 1.33 -2.18 -2.87
N VAL A 138 2.65 -2.30 -2.83
CA VAL A 138 3.59 -1.23 -2.47
C VAL A 138 4.41 -0.91 -3.72
N VAL A 139 4.01 0.14 -4.44
CA VAL A 139 4.61 0.49 -5.74
C VAL A 139 5.60 1.63 -5.56
N PRO A 140 6.91 1.41 -5.80
CA PRO A 140 7.88 2.50 -5.77
C PRO A 140 7.71 3.40 -6.99
N LEU A 141 7.60 4.70 -6.76
CA LEU A 141 7.55 5.71 -7.81
C LEU A 141 8.81 6.57 -7.81
N LEU A 142 9.28 6.90 -9.02
CA LEU A 142 10.31 7.90 -9.25
C LEU A 142 9.64 9.18 -9.75
N ALA A 143 10.11 10.34 -9.27
CA ALA A 143 9.63 11.65 -9.67
C ALA A 143 9.58 11.83 -11.21
N ASN A 144 10.63 11.40 -11.89
CA ASN A 144 10.77 11.57 -13.34
C ASN A 144 10.07 10.50 -14.19
N HIS A 145 9.43 9.50 -13.58
CA HIS A 145 8.72 8.46 -14.33
C HIS A 145 7.24 8.83 -14.47
N PRO A 146 6.60 8.49 -15.61
CA PRO A 146 5.14 8.56 -15.70
C PRO A 146 4.50 7.72 -14.60
N LEU A 147 3.33 8.18 -14.12
CA LEU A 147 2.52 7.39 -13.20
C LEU A 147 2.07 6.10 -13.92
N PRO A 148 2.02 4.96 -13.24
CA PRO A 148 1.43 3.76 -13.82
C PRO A 148 -0.02 3.95 -14.26
N ASP A 149 -0.42 3.33 -15.37
CA ASP A 149 -1.75 3.46 -15.98
C ASP A 149 -2.90 3.25 -14.99
N PHE A 150 -2.76 2.30 -14.04
CA PHE A 150 -3.80 2.04 -13.04
C PHE A 150 -4.01 3.21 -12.07
N ILE A 151 -3.01 4.08 -11.88
CA ILE A 151 -3.14 5.30 -11.09
C ILE A 151 -3.98 6.31 -11.83
N GLU A 152 -3.74 6.46 -13.13
CA GLU A 152 -4.51 7.38 -13.98
C GLU A 152 -6.00 6.99 -14.07
N LEU A 153 -6.31 5.71 -13.87
CA LEU A 153 -7.67 5.19 -13.78
C LEU A 153 -8.37 5.47 -12.44
N MET A 154 -7.62 5.83 -11.38
CA MET A 154 -8.23 6.24 -10.12
C MET A 154 -8.90 7.60 -10.27
N ASP A 155 -9.88 7.92 -9.41
CA ASP A 155 -10.65 9.15 -9.54
C ASP A 155 -9.73 10.41 -9.56
N ARG A 156 -10.00 11.31 -10.52
CA ARG A 156 -9.05 12.32 -11.03
C ARG A 156 -8.71 13.43 -10.04
N THR A 157 -9.49 13.59 -8.97
CA THR A 157 -9.47 14.78 -8.12
C THR A 157 -8.20 14.93 -7.27
N LEU A 158 -7.49 13.84 -6.94
CA LEU A 158 -6.24 13.89 -6.16
C LEU A 158 -4.98 13.48 -6.94
N ILE A 159 -5.14 12.96 -8.16
CA ILE A 159 -4.02 12.60 -9.04
C ILE A 159 -3.23 13.84 -9.46
N TYR A 160 -3.87 15.02 -9.54
CA TYR A 160 -3.17 16.28 -9.79
C TYR A 160 -2.11 16.58 -8.74
N SER A 161 -2.37 16.28 -7.47
CA SER A 161 -1.39 16.42 -6.39
C SER A 161 -0.24 15.43 -6.55
N LEU A 162 -0.52 14.19 -6.98
CA LEU A 162 0.51 13.18 -7.29
C LEU A 162 1.39 13.59 -8.47
N HIS A 163 0.82 14.11 -9.57
CA HIS A 163 1.60 14.61 -10.70
C HIS A 163 2.45 15.82 -10.34
N GLN A 164 1.93 16.74 -9.52
CA GLN A 164 2.71 17.89 -9.05
C GLN A 164 3.85 17.45 -8.12
N LEU A 165 3.61 16.46 -7.26
CA LEU A 165 4.64 15.86 -6.43
C LEU A 165 5.72 15.15 -7.25
N ALA A 166 5.34 14.45 -8.32
CA ALA A 166 6.28 13.77 -9.19
C ALA A 166 7.09 14.76 -10.05
N ARG A 167 6.50 15.87 -10.52
CA ARG A 167 7.11 16.78 -11.50
C ARG A 167 7.95 17.93 -10.92
N CYS A 168 8.36 17.89 -9.65
CA CYS A 168 9.19 18.95 -9.07
C CYS A 168 10.69 18.56 -9.14
N PRO A 169 11.47 19.04 -10.13
CA PRO A 169 12.86 18.61 -10.36
C PRO A 169 13.87 19.19 -9.37
N ASP A 170 13.59 20.37 -8.79
CA ASP A 170 14.48 21.07 -7.84
C ASP A 170 14.27 20.63 -6.39
N LEU A 171 13.26 19.80 -6.16
CA LEU A 171 12.91 19.32 -4.85
C LEU A 171 13.67 18.01 -4.61
N TYR A 172 14.88 18.17 -4.07
CA TYR A 172 15.83 17.11 -3.73
C TYR A 172 15.34 16.26 -2.54
N ILE A 173 14.09 15.80 -2.59
CA ILE A 173 13.68 14.75 -1.69
C ILE A 173 13.91 13.44 -2.43
N PRO A 174 14.54 12.46 -1.79
CA PRO A 174 14.46 11.08 -2.27
C PRO A 174 13.03 10.57 -2.03
N ARG A 175 12.03 11.13 -2.71
CA ARG A 175 10.60 10.89 -2.41
C ARG A 175 10.07 9.74 -3.24
N TYR A 176 10.43 8.56 -2.80
CA TYR A 176 9.74 7.35 -3.20
C TYR A 176 8.34 7.38 -2.59
N ALA A 177 7.34 7.77 -3.37
CA ALA A 177 5.96 7.51 -2.99
C ALA A 177 5.76 6.00 -3.16
N LEU A 178 5.82 5.26 -2.06
CA LEU A 178 5.28 3.91 -2.02
C LEU A 178 3.76 4.08 -2.04
N ILE A 179 3.14 3.76 -3.17
CA ILE A 179 1.69 3.78 -3.25
C ILE A 179 1.17 2.45 -2.76
N SER A 180 0.42 2.51 -1.66
CA SER A 180 -0.39 1.40 -1.20
C SER A 180 -1.70 1.38 -1.94
N ILE A 181 -1.90 0.37 -2.79
CA ILE A 181 -3.19 0.10 -3.42
C ILE A 181 -3.87 -0.99 -2.65
N LEU A 182 -5.04 -0.68 -2.12
CA LEU A 182 -5.87 -1.66 -1.45
C LEU A 182 -7.05 -2.02 -2.34
N GLY A 183 -7.25 -3.32 -2.60
CA GLY A 183 -8.48 -3.79 -3.24
C GLY A 183 -9.65 -3.64 -2.27
N ALA A 184 -10.67 -2.89 -2.68
CA ALA A 184 -11.86 -2.59 -1.88
C ALA A 184 -12.53 -3.82 -1.25
N LEU A 185 -13.27 -3.51 -0.18
CA LEU A 185 -14.31 -4.32 0.44
C LEU A 185 -15.26 -4.87 -0.64
N GLU A 186 -15.13 -6.14 -0.99
CA GLU A 186 -16.22 -6.86 -1.65
C GLU A 186 -17.31 -7.08 -0.59
N GLY A 187 -18.19 -6.11 -0.52
CA GLY A 187 -19.31 -6.08 0.40
C GLY A 187 -19.77 -4.64 0.42
N GLU A 188 -21.02 -4.41 -0.02
CA GLU A 188 -21.74 -3.19 0.34
C GLU A 188 -21.38 -2.86 1.79
N LEU A 189 -20.63 -1.77 2.00
CA LEU A 189 -20.61 -1.12 3.30
C LEU A 189 -22.05 -0.69 3.51
N GLY A 190 -22.83 -1.58 4.12
CA GLY A 190 -24.26 -1.48 4.21
C GLY A 190 -24.65 -0.18 4.88
N LEU A 191 -24.90 0.85 4.08
CA LEU A 191 -26.02 1.74 4.31
C LEU A 191 -27.23 0.82 4.21
N GLY A 192 -27.60 0.24 5.35
CA GLY A 192 -28.55 -0.86 5.43
C GLY A 192 -29.74 -0.61 4.52
N THR A 193 -29.91 -1.48 3.52
CA THR A 193 -31.25 -1.72 3.02
C THR A 193 -32.10 -2.08 4.24
N PRO A 194 -33.25 -1.41 4.45
CA PRO A 194 -34.07 -1.62 5.63
C PRO A 194 -34.40 -3.10 5.72
N ASN A 195 -33.99 -3.70 6.84
CA ASN A 195 -34.24 -5.09 7.20
C ASN A 195 -35.69 -5.46 6.82
N PRO A 196 -35.93 -6.42 5.90
CA PRO A 196 -37.29 -6.91 5.69
C PRO A 196 -37.77 -7.48 7.02
N THR A 197 -38.87 -6.91 7.52
CA THR A 197 -39.57 -7.30 8.74
C THR A 197 -39.53 -8.82 8.95
N PRO A 198 -39.11 -9.33 10.13
CA PRO A 198 -39.07 -10.76 10.37
C PRO A 198 -40.49 -11.34 10.26
N ALA A 199 -40.72 -12.15 9.22
CA ALA A 199 -41.89 -13.00 9.15
C ALA A 199 -41.76 -14.06 10.26
N LEU A 200 -42.66 -13.97 11.25
CA LEU A 200 -42.88 -14.99 12.27
C LEU A 200 -43.32 -16.29 11.58
N SER A 201 -42.37 -17.18 11.29
CA SER A 201 -42.65 -18.56 10.88
C SER A 201 -42.31 -19.53 12.00
N GLN A 202 -43.34 -20.25 12.39
CA GLN A 202 -43.45 -21.19 13.49
C GLN A 202 -42.49 -22.39 13.32
N MET A 203 -41.81 -22.79 14.41
CA MET A 203 -41.06 -24.05 14.46
C MET A 203 -41.98 -25.24 14.75
N PRO A 204 -41.83 -26.39 14.06
CA PRO A 204 -42.22 -27.69 14.57
C PRO A 204 -41.09 -28.28 15.43
N ASN A 205 -41.45 -28.72 16.64
CA ASN A 205 -40.60 -29.47 17.55
C ASN A 205 -40.14 -30.81 16.93
N THR A 206 -38.85 -31.12 17.01
CA THR A 206 -38.35 -32.50 16.89
C THR A 206 -37.60 -32.92 18.15
N PRO A 207 -37.69 -34.19 18.58
CA PRO A 207 -37.10 -34.67 19.83
C PRO A 207 -35.62 -35.01 19.67
N TYR A 208 -34.88 -34.77 20.74
CA TYR A 208 -33.47 -35.13 20.95
C TYR A 208 -33.20 -36.62 20.73
N GLU A 209 -32.20 -36.94 19.91
CA GLU A 209 -31.55 -38.25 19.89
C GLU A 209 -30.13 -38.13 20.47
N LEU A 210 -29.90 -38.83 21.58
CA LEU A 210 -28.68 -38.81 22.38
C LEU A 210 -27.74 -39.89 21.83
N HIS A 211 -26.66 -39.51 21.14
CA HIS A 211 -25.64 -40.45 20.66
C HIS A 211 -24.30 -40.24 21.37
N SER A 212 -23.86 -41.28 22.07
CA SER A 212 -22.63 -41.40 22.84
C SER A 212 -21.39 -41.60 21.95
N PRO A 213 -20.18 -41.20 22.37
CA PRO A 213 -18.94 -41.45 21.62
C PRO A 213 -18.30 -42.81 21.96
N PRO A 214 -17.76 -43.57 20.99
CA PRO A 214 -16.89 -44.71 21.26
C PRO A 214 -15.40 -44.34 21.35
N ALA A 215 -14.68 -45.28 21.99
CA ALA A 215 -13.38 -45.22 22.62
C ALA A 215 -12.15 -44.90 21.74
N GLN A 216 -11.12 -44.49 22.48
CA GLN A 216 -9.71 -44.30 22.14
C GLN A 216 -9.05 -45.57 21.58
N PHE A 217 -8.18 -45.40 20.56
CA PHE A 217 -7.05 -46.29 20.33
C PHE A 217 -5.83 -45.47 19.91
N SER A 218 -4.79 -45.52 20.73
CA SER A 218 -3.42 -45.13 20.38
C SER A 218 -2.66 -46.36 19.89
N PRO A 219 -1.86 -46.25 18.82
CA PRO A 219 -0.70 -47.09 18.64
C PRO A 219 0.57 -46.26 18.80
N ALA A 220 1.39 -46.67 19.76
CA ALA A 220 2.80 -46.34 19.83
C ALA A 220 3.53 -47.07 18.70
N HIS A 221 4.26 -46.33 17.86
CA HIS A 221 5.33 -46.91 17.05
C HIS A 221 6.61 -46.09 17.18
N SER A 222 7.58 -46.79 17.74
CA SER A 222 8.99 -46.44 17.86
C SER A 222 9.71 -46.43 16.50
N ALA A 223 10.91 -45.84 16.56
CA ALA A 223 12.13 -46.16 15.81
C ALA A 223 12.52 -45.23 14.66
N ASP A 224 13.65 -44.56 14.90
CA ASP A 224 14.84 -44.47 14.06
C ASP A 224 14.70 -44.12 12.57
N ALA A 225 15.25 -42.97 12.17
CA ALA A 225 16.25 -42.91 11.10
C ALA A 225 16.90 -41.50 10.96
N VAL A 226 18.19 -41.45 11.29
CA VAL A 226 19.33 -40.88 10.55
C VAL A 226 19.21 -39.48 9.89
N PRO A 227 20.13 -38.53 10.20
CA PRO A 227 20.23 -37.25 9.51
C PRO A 227 20.87 -37.40 8.12
N LYS A 228 20.17 -36.98 7.06
CA LYS A 228 20.80 -36.73 5.75
C LYS A 228 21.29 -35.30 5.70
N THR A 229 22.60 -35.15 5.80
CA THR A 229 23.36 -33.94 5.47
C THR A 229 23.31 -33.71 3.95
N SER A 230 22.55 -32.71 3.51
CA SER A 230 22.65 -32.19 2.15
C SER A 230 23.68 -31.07 2.14
N SER A 231 24.92 -31.42 1.82
CA SER A 231 25.97 -30.49 1.41
C SER A 231 25.57 -29.89 0.05
N LEU A 232 25.10 -28.64 0.04
CA LEU A 232 25.02 -27.86 -1.19
C LEU A 232 26.34 -27.11 -1.37
N THR A 233 27.20 -27.72 -2.15
CA THR A 233 28.43 -27.13 -2.71
C THR A 233 28.02 -25.99 -3.65
N PHE A 234 28.29 -24.75 -3.26
CA PHE A 234 28.11 -23.57 -4.11
C PHE A 234 29.47 -23.21 -4.73
N THR A 235 29.70 -23.63 -5.98
CA THR A 235 30.89 -23.26 -6.75
C THR A 235 30.46 -22.75 -8.12
N LEU A 236 30.68 -21.44 -8.36
CA LEU A 236 31.05 -20.73 -9.60
C LEU A 236 30.57 -19.27 -9.45
N LEU A 237 31.40 -18.32 -9.02
CA LEU A 237 32.64 -17.77 -9.58
C LEU A 237 32.41 -16.90 -10.84
N THR A 238 32.67 -15.60 -10.62
CA THR A 238 33.27 -14.58 -11.52
C THR A 238 32.49 -13.87 -12.62
N GLU A 239 32.76 -12.54 -12.64
CA GLU A 239 32.91 -11.64 -13.80
C GLU A 239 31.64 -11.03 -14.41
N LEU A 240 31.39 -9.75 -14.13
CA LEU A 240 31.88 -8.68 -15.03
C LEU A 240 31.89 -7.32 -14.33
N LYS A 241 33.10 -6.84 -14.01
CA LYS A 241 33.42 -5.40 -13.94
C LYS A 241 33.70 -4.96 -15.37
N SER A 242 32.96 -4.00 -15.92
CA SER A 242 33.48 -3.01 -16.89
C SER A 242 32.35 -2.12 -17.38
N ALA A 243 32.35 -0.85 -16.95
CA ALA A 243 32.08 0.32 -17.81
C ALA A 243 32.04 1.60 -16.97
N GLN A 244 33.20 2.00 -16.42
CA GLN A 244 33.52 3.41 -16.24
C GLN A 244 34.57 3.77 -17.28
N ARG A 245 34.17 4.46 -18.35
CA ARG A 245 34.95 5.55 -18.97
C ARG A 245 34.24 6.12 -20.19
N ALA A 246 34.45 7.42 -20.37
CA ALA A 246 34.18 8.25 -21.54
C ALA A 246 32.76 8.81 -21.65
N VAL A 247 32.55 10.02 -21.12
CA VAL A 247 32.44 11.24 -21.96
C VAL A 247 32.97 12.44 -21.17
N ARG A 248 34.25 12.75 -21.36
CA ARG A 248 34.74 14.14 -21.40
C ARG A 248 35.13 14.35 -22.86
N GLY A 249 34.24 15.01 -23.58
CA GLY A 249 34.48 15.70 -24.84
C GLY A 249 33.92 17.09 -24.65
#